data_AF-A0A6G0Y1A2-F1
#
_entry.id   AF-A0A6G0Y1A2-F1
#
_cell.length_a   1.000
_cell.length_b   1.000
_cell.length_c   1.000
_cell.angle_alpha   90.00
_cell.angle_beta   90.00
_cell.angle_gamma   90.00
#
_symmetry.space_group_name_H-M   'P 1'
#
loop_
_entity.id
_entity.type
_entity.pdbx_description
1 polymer ?
#
loop_
_entity_poly.entity_id
_entity_poly.type
_entity_poly.pdbx_seq_one_letter_code
_entity_poly.pdbx_strand_id
1 'polypeptide(L)'
;MYLSLKSIFDFVQCTTSSRNAVEGEEVLRAKQIILCGKVQQKNGLLIKALVIQSSHIRDKPLEISGTLNVDSTAIKIESFVCSCAAGASERCKHVVA
;
A
#
# COMPACT_ATOMS: atom_id res chain seq x y z
N MET A 1 -0.68 3.49 19.64
CA MET A 1 -0.13 4.27 18.51
C MET A 1 -0.93 3.95 17.26
N TYR A 2 -1.11 4.92 16.38
CA TYR A 2 -1.87 4.76 15.13
C TYR A 2 -1.10 5.43 13.99
N LEU A 3 -1.26 4.90 12.78
CA LEU A 3 -0.82 5.56 11.56
C LEU A 3 -1.98 6.42 11.05
N SER A 4 -1.76 7.73 10.91
CA SER A 4 -2.82 8.64 10.48
C SER A 4 -3.01 8.61 8.96
N LEU A 5 -4.25 8.83 8.49
CA LEU A 5 -4.52 8.97 7.05
C LEU A 5 -3.70 10.11 6.42
N LYS A 6 -3.48 11.20 7.16
CA LYS A 6 -2.61 12.30 6.73
C LYS A 6 -1.20 11.81 6.44
N SER A 7 -0.60 11.02 7.33
CA SER A 7 0.74 10.46 7.16
C SER A 7 0.84 9.56 5.93
N ILE A 8 -0.21 8.80 5.65
CA ILE A 8 -0.30 7.95 4.44
C ILE A 8 -0.33 8.84 3.19
N PHE A 9 -1.21 9.83 3.15
CA PHE A 9 -1.38 10.73 2.00
C PHE A 9 -0.14 11.59 1.75
N ASP A 10 0.51 12.07 2.80
CA ASP A 10 1.79 12.78 2.71
C ASP A 10 2.87 11.88 2.09
N PHE A 11 2.95 10.60 2.50
CA PHE A 11 3.92 9.64 1.96
C PHE A 11 3.69 9.36 0.47
N VAL A 12 2.46 9.03 0.08
CA VAL A 12 2.12 8.77 -1.33
C VAL A 12 1.95 10.05 -2.17
N GLN A 13 2.19 11.21 -1.57
CA GLN A 13 2.08 12.54 -2.17
C GLN A 13 0.76 12.74 -2.93
N CYS A 14 -0.35 12.47 -2.25
CA CYS A 14 -1.68 12.54 -2.85
C CYS A 14 -2.68 13.34 -2.00
N THR A 15 -3.75 13.74 -2.65
CA THR A 15 -4.97 14.28 -2.05
C THR A 15 -6.13 13.32 -2.31
N THR A 16 -7.28 13.56 -1.71
CA THR A 16 -8.51 12.76 -1.96
C THR A 16 -8.94 12.78 -3.44
N SER A 17 -8.61 13.83 -4.19
CA SER A 17 -8.92 13.97 -5.62
C SER A 17 -7.79 13.51 -6.55
N SER A 18 -6.64 13.11 -6.01
CA SER A 18 -5.53 12.62 -6.81
C SER A 18 -5.86 11.30 -7.47
N ARG A 19 -5.39 11.11 -8.71
CA ARG A 19 -5.72 9.90 -9.51
C ARG A 19 -5.41 8.60 -8.78
N ASN A 20 -4.26 8.52 -8.10
CA ASN A 20 -3.88 7.32 -7.35
C ASN A 20 -4.80 7.04 -6.14
N ALA A 21 -5.33 8.08 -5.49
CA ALA A 21 -6.31 7.92 -4.41
C ALA A 21 -7.67 7.45 -4.95
N VAL A 22 -8.18 8.12 -6.00
CA VAL A 22 -9.45 7.74 -6.63
C VAL A 22 -9.40 6.32 -7.18
N GLU A 23 -8.36 5.99 -7.96
CA GLU A 23 -8.21 4.63 -8.50
C GLU A 23 -7.89 3.60 -7.40
N GLY A 24 -7.23 3.99 -6.31
CA GLY A 24 -6.97 3.12 -5.16
C GLY A 24 -8.26 2.75 -4.42
N GLU A 25 -9.18 3.70 -4.28
CA GLU A 25 -10.51 3.43 -3.72
C GLU A 25 -11.29 2.44 -4.59
N GLU A 26 -11.18 2.54 -5.92
CA GLU A 26 -11.78 1.58 -6.84
C GLU A 26 -11.17 0.17 -6.71
N VAL A 27 -9.87 0.04 -6.44
CA VAL A 27 -9.22 -1.27 -6.13
C VAL A 27 -9.85 -1.91 -4.89
N LEU A 28 -10.10 -1.11 -3.84
CA LEU A 28 -10.77 -1.57 -2.61
C LEU A 28 -12.24 -1.95 -2.87
N ARG A 29 -13.00 -1.09 -3.55
CA ARG A 29 -14.43 -1.32 -3.87
C ARG A 29 -14.62 -2.57 -4.73
N ALA A 30 -13.72 -2.79 -5.68
CA ALA A 30 -13.72 -3.97 -6.53
C ALA A 30 -13.24 -5.25 -5.81
N LYS A 31 -12.88 -5.17 -4.52
CA LYS A 31 -12.37 -6.30 -3.71
C LYS A 31 -11.17 -7.00 -4.37
N GLN A 32 -10.29 -6.21 -4.99
CA GLN A 32 -9.12 -6.75 -5.70
C GLN A 32 -7.98 -7.13 -4.74
N ILE A 33 -7.95 -6.59 -3.52
CA ILE A 33 -7.03 -7.02 -2.47
C ILE A 33 -7.53 -8.36 -1.91
N ILE A 34 -6.81 -9.44 -2.23
CA ILE A 34 -7.18 -10.81 -1.82
C ILE A 34 -6.49 -11.26 -0.55
N LEU A 35 -5.34 -10.65 -0.24
CA LEU A 35 -4.60 -10.91 0.99
C LEU A 35 -3.94 -9.61 1.42
N CYS A 36 -4.09 -9.25 2.69
CA CYS A 36 -3.34 -8.17 3.31
C CYS A 36 -3.01 -8.60 4.74
N GLY A 37 -1.74 -8.51 5.11
CA GLY A 37 -1.26 -8.98 6.39
C GLY A 37 -0.08 -8.16 6.88
N LYS A 38 0.17 -8.26 8.17
CA LYS A 38 1.35 -7.69 8.82
C LYS A 38 2.21 -8.80 9.40
N VAL A 39 3.52 -8.63 9.32
CA VAL A 39 4.52 -9.48 9.93
C VAL A 39 5.31 -8.63 10.93
N GLN A 40 5.31 -9.05 12.19
CA GLN A 40 6.10 -8.38 13.22
C GLN A 40 7.60 -8.64 12.96
N GLN A 41 8.38 -7.57 12.88
CA GLN A 41 9.84 -7.65 12.86
C GLN A 41 10.41 -7.15 14.19
N LYS A 42 11.72 -7.38 14.40
CA LYS A 42 12.42 -6.97 15.63
C LYS A 42 12.27 -5.47 15.92
N ASN A 43 12.38 -4.62 14.89
CA ASN A 43 12.39 -3.16 15.00
C ASN A 43 11.29 -2.49 14.16
N GLY A 44 10.21 -3.20 13.81
CA GLY A 44 9.18 -2.62 12.94
C GLY A 44 8.11 -3.61 12.50
N LEU A 45 7.31 -3.20 11.52
CA LEU A 45 6.27 -4.00 10.90
C LEU A 45 6.51 -4.08 9.40
N LEU A 46 6.36 -5.29 8.85
CA LEU A 46 6.29 -5.50 7.41
C LEU A 46 4.84 -5.73 7.02
N ILE A 47 4.33 -4.91 6.11
CA ILE A 47 3.04 -5.08 5.46
C ILE A 47 3.27 -5.84 4.15
N LYS A 48 2.49 -6.89 3.94
CA LYS A 48 2.45 -7.65 2.70
C LYS A 48 1.02 -7.74 2.21
N ALA A 49 0.81 -7.49 0.92
CA ALA A 49 -0.48 -7.67 0.30
C ALA A 49 -0.38 -8.26 -1.11
N LEU A 50 -1.44 -8.96 -1.52
CA LEU A 50 -1.63 -9.49 -2.85
C LEU A 50 -2.88 -8.86 -3.47
N VAL A 51 -2.73 -8.33 -4.68
CA VAL A 51 -3.80 -7.64 -5.42
C VAL A 51 -3.99 -8.28 -6.78
N ILE A 52 -5.24 -8.64 -7.11
CA ILE A 52 -5.61 -9.20 -8.41
C ILE A 52 -5.35 -8.16 -9.51
N GLN A 53 -4.80 -8.61 -10.64
CA GLN A 53 -4.71 -7.83 -11.86
C GLN A 53 -5.97 -8.04 -12.70
N SER A 54 -6.94 -7.14 -12.62
CA SER A 54 -8.23 -7.29 -13.32
C SER A 54 -8.09 -7.47 -14.84
N SER A 55 -7.14 -6.77 -15.46
CA SER A 55 -6.83 -6.90 -16.90
C SER A 55 -6.01 -8.14 -17.27
N HIS A 56 -5.38 -8.79 -16.29
CA HIS A 56 -4.50 -9.94 -16.47
C HIS A 56 -4.82 -11.00 -15.42
N ILE A 57 -6.09 -11.41 -15.33
CA ILE A 57 -6.61 -12.24 -14.22
C ILE A 57 -5.94 -13.60 -14.07
N ARG A 58 -5.29 -14.10 -15.13
CA ARG A 58 -4.56 -15.36 -15.15
C ARG A 58 -3.10 -15.22 -14.72
N ASP A 59 -2.59 -13.99 -14.64
CA ASP A 59 -1.23 -13.71 -14.22
C ASP A 59 -1.14 -13.74 -12.68
N LYS A 60 0.10 -13.79 -12.18
CA LYS A 60 0.33 -13.75 -10.74
C LYS A 60 -0.23 -12.43 -10.16
N PRO A 61 -0.84 -12.45 -8.97
CA PRO A 61 -1.23 -11.22 -8.28
C PRO A 61 -0.06 -10.27 -8.11
N LEU A 62 -0.36 -8.97 -8.09
CA LEU A 62 0.60 -7.95 -7.71
C LEU A 62 0.95 -8.10 -6.25
N GLU A 63 2.24 -8.05 -5.94
CA GLU A 63 2.72 -8.03 -4.57
C GLU A 63 2.96 -6.59 -4.13
N ILE A 64 2.48 -6.24 -2.94
CA ILE A 64 2.83 -5.01 -2.23
C ILE A 64 3.66 -5.39 -1.01
N SER A 65 4.76 -4.69 -0.83
CA SER A 65 5.64 -4.81 0.34
C SER A 65 5.87 -3.44 0.94
N GLY A 66 5.48 -3.25 2.19
CA GLY A 66 5.70 -2.00 2.91
C GLY A 66 6.41 -2.21 4.23
N THR A 67 7.34 -1.34 4.56
CA THR A 67 8.04 -1.37 5.85
C THR A 67 7.60 -0.17 6.67
N LEU A 68 7.21 -0.43 7.91
CA LEU A 68 6.87 0.57 8.89
C LEU A 68 7.86 0.49 10.05
N ASN A 69 8.45 1.62 10.39
CA ASN A 69 9.21 1.76 11.62
C ASN A 69 8.23 2.03 12.78
N VAL A 70 8.39 1.29 13.87
CA VAL A 70 7.55 1.41 15.06
C VAL A 70 8.45 1.80 16.23
N ASP A 71 8.50 3.10 16.50
CA ASP A 71 9.19 3.68 17.65
C ASP A 71 8.25 3.74 18.87
N SER A 72 8.77 4.09 20.05
CA SER A 72 7.96 4.23 21.28
C SER A 72 6.88 5.32 21.21
N THR A 73 6.98 6.25 20.26
CA THR A 73 6.09 7.43 20.16
C THR A 73 5.32 7.52 18.85
N ALA A 74 5.75 6.86 17.77
CA ALA A 74 5.17 7.02 16.45
C ALA A 74 5.34 5.78 15.55
N ILE A 75 4.45 5.66 14.56
CA ILE A 75 4.60 4.75 13.44
C ILE A 75 4.97 5.59 12.22
N LYS A 76 6.09 5.26 11.56
CA LYS A 76 6.57 5.94 10.35
C LYS A 76 6.60 4.97 9.18
N ILE A 77 6.22 5.45 8.00
CA ILE A 77 6.34 4.70 6.76
C ILE A 77 7.77 4.84 6.26
N GLU A 78 8.49 3.72 6.10
CA GLU A 78 9.85 3.74 5.54
C GLU A 78 9.83 3.57 4.02
N SER A 79 9.05 2.60 3.52
CA SER A 79 8.91 2.36 2.09
C SER A 79 7.67 1.53 1.79
N PHE A 80 7.15 1.65 0.57
CA PHE A 80 6.13 0.77 0.02
C PHE A 80 6.36 0.55 -1.47
N VAL A 81 6.52 -0.70 -1.88
CA VAL A 81 6.73 -1.07 -3.27
C VAL A 81 5.63 -2.01 -3.72
N CYS A 82 5.06 -1.72 -4.89
CA CYS A 82 4.18 -2.64 -5.61
C CYS A 82 4.92 -3.25 -6.79
N SER A 83 4.62 -4.50 -7.14
CA SER A 83 5.20 -5.15 -8.32
C SER A 83 4.60 -4.70 -9.66
N CYS A 84 3.73 -3.68 -9.67
CA CYS A 84 3.18 -3.12 -10.90
C CYS A 84 4.19 -2.17 -11.58
N ALA A 85 3.97 -1.84 -12.84
CA ALA A 85 4.87 -0.97 -13.61
C ALA A 85 5.14 0.39 -12.95
N ALA A 86 4.15 0.97 -12.25
CA ALA A 86 4.29 2.24 -11.53
C ALA A 86 4.73 2.06 -10.06
N GLY A 87 4.91 0.83 -9.59
CA GLY A 87 5.05 0.53 -8.16
C GLY A 87 6.38 0.96 -7.54
N ALA A 88 7.43 1.13 -8.35
CA ALA A 88 8.70 1.72 -7.92
C ALA A 88 8.58 3.19 -7.50
N SER A 89 7.51 3.88 -7.91
CA SER A 89 7.23 5.25 -7.46
C SER A 89 6.71 5.34 -6.04
N GLU A 90 6.29 4.22 -5.45
CA GLU A 90 5.59 4.13 -4.15
C GLU A 90 4.21 4.79 -4.13
N ARG A 91 3.75 5.33 -5.27
CA ARG A 91 2.53 6.16 -5.36
C ARG A 91 1.45 5.55 -6.23
N CYS A 92 1.64 4.33 -6.69
CA CYS A 92 0.64 3.67 -7.53
C CYS A 92 -0.65 3.42 -6.74
N LYS A 93 -1.78 3.34 -7.44
CA LYS A 93 -3.10 3.07 -6.84
C LYS A 93 -3.14 1.87 -5.90
N HIS A 94 -2.35 0.83 -6.16
CA HIS A 94 -2.32 -0.36 -5.33
C HIS A 94 -1.61 -0.14 -3.99
N VAL A 95 -0.64 0.78 -3.91
CA VAL A 95 -0.02 1.15 -2.62
C VAL A 95 -0.97 2.03 -1.78
N VAL A 96 -1.81 2.82 -2.44
CA VAL A 96 -2.81 3.67 -1.76
C VAL A 96 -3.99 2.85 -1.21
N ALA A 97 -4.35 1.78 -1.91
CA ALA A 97 -5.42 0.84 -1.55
C ALA A 97 -5.03 -0.04 -0.34
#